data_AF-A0A0A2MTB2-F1
#
_entry.id   AF-A0A0A2MTB2-F1
#
_cell.length_a   1.000
_cell.length_b   1.000
_cell.length_c   1.000
_cell.angle_alpha   90.00
_cell.angle_beta   90.00
_cell.angle_gamma   90.00
#
_symmetry.space_group_name_H-M   'P 1'
#
loop_
_entity.id
_entity.type
_entity.pdbx_description
1 polymer ?
#
loop_
_entity_poly.entity_id
_entity_poly.type
_entity_poly.pdbx_seq_one_letter_code
_entity_poly.pdbx_strand_id
1 'polypeptide(L)'
;MRPRCLLLKRIWKGVRPYLNSLKSAIDDPDITNIALTGTYGSDKSTIIKTFQGQYPQFEYLNISLASFKDIKEAEAPGKSASGGALERQLEISILQQIFYHVRPSEIPDSRFKRIVNITAGKIWGFAIGLIMWVASILILFKANYVNHLNPAGYLLLLLIFSQF
;
A
#
# COMPACT_ATOMS: atom_id res chain seq x y z
N MET A 1 -12.11 3.34 8.49
CA MET A 1 -13.08 2.22 8.44
C MET A 1 -12.75 1.24 9.56
N ARG A 2 -13.62 1.00 10.55
CA ARG A 2 -13.40 -0.01 11.60
C ARG A 2 -13.78 -1.39 11.08
N PRO A 3 -12.98 -2.45 11.30
CA PRO A 3 -13.41 -3.80 10.95
C PRO A 3 -14.51 -4.26 11.92
N ARG A 4 -15.67 -4.68 11.37
CA ARG A 4 -16.78 -5.29 12.13
C ARG A 4 -16.34 -6.67 12.63
N CYS A 5 -15.70 -6.74 13.80
CA CYS A 5 -15.77 -7.93 14.63
C CYS A 5 -16.91 -7.76 15.64
N LEU A 6 -18.15 -7.94 15.16
CA LEU A 6 -19.35 -7.97 16.01
C LEU A 6 -19.54 -9.41 16.51
N LEU A 7 -18.66 -9.86 17.41
CA LEU A 7 -18.94 -11.04 18.22
C LEU A 7 -20.00 -10.64 19.26
N LEU A 8 -21.12 -11.37 19.29
CA LEU A 8 -22.17 -11.21 20.30
C LEU A 8 -21.55 -11.35 21.70
N LYS A 9 -21.95 -10.53 22.68
CA LYS A 9 -21.40 -10.57 24.06
C LYS A 9 -21.37 -11.98 24.69
N ARG A 10 -22.27 -12.87 24.28
CA ARG A 10 -22.32 -14.29 24.71
C ARG A 10 -21.14 -15.11 24.18
N ILE A 11 -20.79 -14.93 22.90
CA ILE A 11 -19.71 -15.67 22.23
C ILE A 11 -18.35 -15.21 22.78
N TRP A 12 -18.21 -13.92 23.11
CA TRP A 12 -17.02 -13.37 23.76
C TRP A 12 -16.63 -14.10 25.04
N LYS A 13 -17.58 -14.48 25.89
CA LYS A 13 -17.25 -15.21 27.13
C LYS A 13 -16.62 -16.57 26.85
N GLY A 14 -17.06 -17.26 25.79
CA GLY A 14 -16.52 -18.56 25.39
C GLY A 14 -15.17 -18.48 24.66
N VAL A 15 -14.91 -17.39 23.93
CA VAL A 15 -13.68 -17.22 23.14
C VAL A 15 -12.51 -16.65 23.96
N ARG A 16 -12.80 -15.92 25.05
CA ARG A 16 -11.79 -15.30 25.93
C ARG A 16 -10.68 -16.25 26.41
N PRO A 17 -10.95 -17.47 26.89
CA PRO A 17 -9.89 -18.38 27.32
C PRO A 17 -8.89 -18.68 26.20
N TYR A 18 -9.37 -18.89 24.97
CA TYR A 18 -8.50 -19.14 23.81
C TYR A 18 -7.63 -17.93 23.46
N LEU A 19 -8.19 -16.72 23.52
CA LEU A 19 -7.43 -15.49 23.26
C LEU A 19 -6.37 -15.25 24.34
N ASN A 20 -6.66 -15.57 25.60
CA ASN A 20 -5.71 -15.44 26.70
C ASN A 20 -4.58 -16.45 26.57
N SER A 21 -4.87 -17.72 26.29
CA SER A 21 -3.83 -18.73 26.06
C SER A 21 -2.95 -18.36 24.86
N LEU A 22 -3.56 -17.85 23.78
CA LEU A 22 -2.83 -17.38 22.61
C LEU A 22 -1.94 -16.18 22.94
N LYS A 23 -2.42 -15.24 23.77
CA LYS A 23 -1.64 -14.10 24.25
C LYS A 23 -0.44 -14.55 25.06
N SER A 24 -0.65 -15.43 26.04
CA SER A 24 0.44 -16.00 26.84
C SER A 24 1.48 -16.70 25.98
N ALA A 25 1.04 -17.46 24.97
CA ALA A 25 1.94 -18.15 24.05
C ALA A 25 2.74 -17.20 23.14
N ILE A 26 2.18 -16.04 22.76
CA ILE A 26 2.86 -15.04 21.92
C ILE A 26 3.83 -14.18 22.73
N ASP A 27 3.54 -13.94 24.00
CA ASP A 27 4.39 -13.13 24.87
C ASP A 27 5.62 -13.90 25.38
N ASP A 28 5.64 -15.24 25.23
CA ASP A 28 6.76 -16.10 25.58
C ASP A 28 7.78 -16.17 24.42
N PRO A 29 9.03 -15.70 24.62
CA PRO A 29 10.03 -15.67 23.56
C PRO A 29 10.51 -17.07 23.11
N ASP A 30 10.32 -18.11 23.92
CA ASP A 30 10.72 -19.48 23.56
C ASP A 30 9.71 -20.13 22.60
N ILE A 31 8.48 -19.59 22.53
CA ILE A 31 7.40 -20.11 21.69
C ILE A 31 7.40 -19.39 20.34
N THR A 32 7.86 -20.10 19.31
CA THR A 32 7.92 -19.61 17.92
C THR A 32 6.84 -20.20 17.02
N ASN A 33 6.20 -21.29 17.44
CA ASN A 33 5.27 -22.07 16.63
C ASN A 33 4.00 -22.39 17.40
N ILE A 34 2.84 -21.98 16.86
CA ILE A 34 1.53 -22.19 17.49
C ILE A 34 0.60 -22.86 16.47
N ALA A 35 0.02 -24.00 16.85
CA ALA A 35 -0.96 -24.71 16.04
C ALA A 35 -2.36 -24.56 16.65
N LEU A 36 -3.30 -24.01 15.88
CA LEU A 36 -4.72 -23.94 16.26
C LEU A 36 -5.49 -25.11 15.65
N THR A 37 -5.91 -26.06 16.48
CA THR A 37 -6.62 -27.27 16.05
C THR A 37 -8.12 -27.16 16.36
N GLY A 38 -8.93 -27.99 15.70
CA GLY A 38 -10.39 -28.02 15.86
C GLY A 38 -11.07 -28.60 14.62
N THR A 39 -12.35 -28.90 14.73
CA THR A 39 -13.16 -29.42 13.61
C THR A 39 -13.32 -28.39 12.48
N TYR A 40 -13.70 -28.82 11.28
CA TYR A 40 -14.04 -27.88 10.22
C TYR A 40 -15.25 -27.02 10.64
N GLY A 41 -15.20 -25.72 10.36
CA GLY A 41 -16.24 -24.78 10.81
C GLY A 41 -16.20 -24.39 12.29
N SER A 42 -15.18 -24.81 13.05
CA SER A 42 -15.03 -24.45 14.48
C SER A 42 -14.54 -23.01 14.73
N ASP A 43 -14.73 -22.10 13.77
CA ASP A 43 -14.38 -20.67 13.90
C ASP A 43 -12.90 -20.34 14.18
N LYS A 44 -11.96 -21.23 13.83
CA LYS A 44 -10.50 -21.00 14.02
C LYS A 44 -10.02 -19.65 13.44
N SER A 45 -10.41 -19.37 12.20
CA SER A 45 -10.07 -18.11 11.53
C SER A 45 -10.70 -16.89 12.22
N THR A 46 -11.86 -17.07 12.87
CA THR A 46 -12.55 -16.01 13.63
C THR A 46 -11.77 -15.68 14.90
N ILE A 47 -11.24 -16.68 15.61
CA ILE A 47 -10.38 -16.48 16.79
C ILE A 47 -9.14 -15.67 16.42
N ILE A 48 -8.44 -16.05 15.33
CA ILE A 48 -7.24 -15.36 14.85
C ILE A 48 -7.57 -13.89 14.48
N LYS A 49 -8.64 -13.66 13.69
CA LYS A 49 -9.06 -12.30 13.31
C LYS A 49 -9.46 -11.45 14.52
N THR A 50 -10.11 -12.06 15.51
CA THR A 50 -10.50 -11.37 16.75
C THR A 50 -9.27 -10.98 17.56
N PHE A 51 -8.28 -11.88 17.67
CA PHE A 51 -6.99 -11.60 18.32
C PHE A 51 -6.28 -10.41 17.66
N GLN A 52 -6.17 -10.42 16.32
CA GLN A 52 -5.55 -9.34 15.56
C GLN A 52 -6.25 -7.99 15.78
N GLY A 53 -7.59 -8.00 15.83
CA GLY A 53 -8.36 -6.79 16.12
C GLY A 53 -8.19 -6.26 17.56
N GLN A 54 -7.91 -7.15 18.53
CA GLN A 54 -7.72 -6.78 19.92
C GLN A 54 -6.29 -6.29 20.21
N TYR A 55 -5.30 -6.78 19.48
CA TYR A 55 -3.88 -6.48 19.72
C TYR A 55 -3.20 -5.88 18.48
N PRO A 56 -3.59 -4.68 18.04
CA PRO A 56 -3.05 -4.05 16.83
C PRO A 56 -1.56 -3.67 16.93
N GLN A 57 -0.94 -3.81 18.11
CA GLN A 57 0.48 -3.54 18.31
C GLN A 57 1.42 -4.59 17.71
N PHE A 58 0.91 -5.79 17.41
CA PHE A 58 1.72 -6.83 16.77
C PHE A 58 1.66 -6.70 15.25
N GLU A 59 2.72 -7.19 14.59
CA GLU A 59 2.76 -7.31 13.14
C GLU A 59 2.19 -8.67 12.72
N TYR A 60 1.27 -8.65 11.75
CA TYR A 60 0.51 -9.84 11.37
C TYR A 60 0.57 -10.10 9.88
N LEU A 61 1.17 -11.21 9.48
CA LEU A 61 1.11 -11.67 8.10
C LEU A 61 0.09 -12.82 7.96
N ASN A 62 -1.02 -12.57 7.25
CA ASN A 62 -2.03 -13.59 6.97
C ASN A 62 -1.78 -14.24 5.61
N ILE A 63 -1.35 -15.50 5.59
CA ILE A 63 -1.12 -16.29 4.36
C ILE A 63 -2.28 -17.26 4.18
N SER A 64 -2.88 -17.30 2.99
CA SER A 64 -4.01 -18.18 2.67
C SER A 64 -3.56 -19.32 1.77
N LEU A 65 -3.65 -20.55 2.31
CA LEU A 65 -3.37 -21.78 1.56
C LEU A 65 -4.48 -22.16 0.56
N ALA A 66 -5.68 -21.61 0.74
CA ALA A 66 -6.84 -21.95 -0.10
C ALA A 66 -6.63 -21.54 -1.57
N SER A 67 -5.93 -20.43 -1.78
CA SER A 67 -5.60 -19.94 -3.13
C SER A 67 -4.67 -20.89 -3.91
N PHE A 68 -4.03 -21.85 -3.23
CA PHE A 68 -3.10 -22.78 -3.85
C PHE A 68 -3.79 -24.02 -4.43
N LYS A 69 -5.03 -24.32 -4.01
CA LYS A 69 -5.80 -25.45 -4.57
C LYS A 69 -6.21 -25.18 -6.02
N ASP A 70 -6.60 -23.95 -6.32
CA ASP A 70 -6.99 -23.55 -7.68
C ASP A 70 -5.82 -23.70 -8.67
N ILE A 71 -4.58 -23.51 -8.20
CA ILE A 71 -3.35 -23.73 -8.97
C ILE A 71 -3.18 -25.22 -9.31
N LYS A 72 -3.48 -26.11 -8.36
CA LYS A 72 -3.42 -27.57 -8.57
C LYS A 72 -4.51 -28.09 -9.50
N GLU A 73 -5.69 -27.48 -9.47
CA GLU A 73 -6.85 -27.91 -10.29
C GLU A 73 -6.79 -27.35 -11.73
N ALA A 74 -6.17 -26.19 -11.94
CA ALA A 74 -6.00 -25.60 -13.28
C ALA A 74 -5.02 -26.37 -14.18
N GLU A 75 -4.14 -27.20 -13.62
CA GLU A 75 -3.28 -28.12 -14.37
C GLU A 75 -3.95 -29.49 -14.51
N ALA A 76 -4.69 -29.68 -15.61
CA ALA A 76 -5.46 -30.88 -15.92
C ALA A 76 -4.67 -32.21 -15.77
N PRO A 77 -5.33 -33.32 -15.39
CA PRO A 77 -4.70 -34.63 -15.22
C PRO A 77 -4.35 -35.20 -16.60
N GLY A 78 -3.15 -34.94 -17.09
CA GLY A 78 -2.72 -35.46 -18.39
C GLY A 78 -1.55 -34.72 -19.05
N LYS A 79 -1.19 -33.53 -18.55
CA LYS A 79 0.12 -32.95 -18.85
C LYS A 79 0.99 -33.16 -17.62
N SER A 80 1.97 -34.05 -17.73
CA SER A 80 3.09 -34.14 -16.81
C SER A 80 3.92 -32.85 -16.90
N ALA A 81 3.35 -31.73 -16.48
CA ALA A 81 4.12 -30.56 -16.11
C ALA A 81 4.92 -31.02 -14.88
N SER A 82 6.22 -31.20 -15.09
CA SER A 82 7.24 -31.45 -14.08
C SER A 82 6.85 -30.77 -12.76
N GLY A 83 6.88 -31.50 -11.63
CA GLY A 83 6.51 -30.98 -10.32
C GLY A 83 7.16 -29.63 -9.96
N GLY A 84 8.28 -29.29 -10.60
CA GLY A 84 8.92 -27.98 -10.48
C GLY A 84 8.12 -26.79 -11.01
N ALA A 85 7.20 -26.95 -11.98
CA ALA A 85 6.36 -25.86 -12.48
C ALA A 85 5.31 -25.43 -11.45
N LEU A 86 4.62 -26.41 -10.87
CA LEU A 86 3.67 -26.22 -9.77
C LEU A 86 4.35 -25.64 -8.53
N GLU A 87 5.52 -26.16 -8.17
CA GLU A 87 6.29 -25.69 -7.02
C GLU A 87 6.74 -24.23 -7.21
N ARG A 88 7.18 -23.88 -8.42
CA ARG A 88 7.52 -22.50 -8.75
C ARG A 88 6.31 -21.56 -8.68
N GLN A 89 5.13 -22.00 -9.13
CA GLN A 89 3.91 -21.19 -9.01
C GLN A 89 3.50 -21.02 -7.55
N LEU A 90 3.61 -22.08 -6.74
CA LEU A 90 3.37 -22.03 -5.30
C LEU A 90 4.32 -21.05 -4.62
N GLU A 91 5.62 -21.15 -4.89
CA GLU A 91 6.64 -20.24 -4.37
C GLU A 91 6.32 -18.78 -4.72
N ILE A 92 6.03 -18.50 -6.00
CA ILE A 92 5.67 -17.15 -6.45
C ILE A 92 4.42 -16.65 -5.72
N SER A 93 3.41 -17.48 -5.54
CA SER A 93 2.16 -17.08 -4.88
C SER A 93 2.35 -16.81 -3.37
N ILE A 94 3.21 -17.56 -2.68
CA ILE A 94 3.59 -17.28 -1.28
C ILE A 94 4.38 -15.97 -1.20
N LEU A 95 5.38 -15.79 -2.07
CA LEU A 95 6.17 -14.56 -2.13
C LEU A 95 5.29 -13.35 -2.40
N GLN A 96 4.33 -13.47 -3.32
CA GLN A 96 3.35 -12.43 -3.57
C GLN A 96 2.57 -12.10 -2.30
N GLN A 97 2.00 -13.08 -1.60
CA GLN A 97 1.23 -12.83 -0.37
C GLN A 97 2.08 -12.13 0.71
N ILE A 98 3.38 -12.46 0.83
CA ILE A 98 4.33 -11.77 1.72
C ILE A 98 4.57 -10.32 1.25
N PHE A 99 5.01 -10.11 0.00
CA PHE A 99 5.37 -8.80 -0.53
C PHE A 99 4.19 -7.84 -0.68
N TYR A 100 2.97 -8.35 -0.87
CA TYR A 100 1.77 -7.52 -0.95
C TYR A 100 1.31 -7.02 0.42
N HIS A 101 1.72 -7.65 1.52
CA HIS A 101 1.37 -7.21 2.88
C HIS A 101 2.27 -6.08 3.40
N VAL A 102 3.53 -6.02 2.98
CA VAL A 102 4.50 -4.98 3.38
C VAL A 102 4.16 -3.64 2.71
N ARG A 103 4.39 -2.52 3.42
CA ARG A 103 4.12 -1.18 2.90
C ARG A 103 5.09 -0.87 1.74
N PRO A 104 4.62 -0.24 0.65
CA PRO A 104 5.47 0.05 -0.51
C PRO A 104 6.72 0.89 -0.21
N SER A 105 6.69 1.67 0.88
CA SER A 105 7.78 2.55 1.31
C SER A 105 8.96 1.81 1.97
N GLU A 106 8.77 0.54 2.35
CA GLU A 106 9.79 -0.25 3.08
C GLU A 106 10.65 -1.10 2.12
N ILE A 107 10.23 -1.28 0.86
CA ILE A 107 10.94 -2.07 -0.16
C ILE A 107 10.85 -1.43 -1.57
N PRO A 108 11.59 -0.33 -1.83
CA PRO A 108 11.49 0.43 -3.09
C PRO A 108 11.94 -0.36 -4.34
N ASP A 109 12.85 -1.33 -4.20
CA ASP A 109 13.47 -2.06 -5.31
C ASP A 109 12.78 -3.40 -5.66
N SER A 110 11.64 -3.69 -5.05
CA SER A 110 10.82 -4.84 -5.41
C SER A 110 10.18 -4.55 -6.77
N ARG A 111 10.74 -5.09 -7.86
CA ARG A 111 10.41 -4.82 -9.28
C ARG A 111 8.95 -5.11 -9.70
N PHE A 112 8.02 -5.24 -8.76
CA PHE A 112 6.59 -5.35 -8.99
C PHE A 112 5.98 -3.97 -9.24
N LYS A 113 5.65 -3.70 -10.51
CA LYS A 113 4.93 -2.50 -10.96
C LYS A 113 3.55 -2.43 -10.27
N ARG A 114 3.40 -1.60 -9.24
CA ARG A 114 2.14 -1.38 -8.52
C ARG A 114 1.54 -0.01 -8.87
N ILE A 115 0.22 0.08 -8.88
CA ILE A 115 -0.53 1.32 -9.13
C ILE A 115 -0.26 2.29 -7.97
N VAL A 116 0.46 3.38 -8.25
CA VAL A 116 0.71 4.45 -7.28
C VAL A 116 -0.55 5.30 -7.20
N ASN A 117 -1.24 5.28 -6.06
CA ASN A 117 -2.35 6.18 -5.81
C ASN A 117 -1.81 7.59 -5.57
N ILE A 118 -1.91 8.46 -6.57
CA ILE A 118 -1.60 9.88 -6.41
C ILE A 118 -2.63 10.47 -5.45
N THR A 119 -2.19 10.92 -4.28
CA THR A 119 -3.06 11.57 -3.29
C THR A 119 -3.68 12.83 -3.88
N ALA A 120 -4.98 13.05 -3.65
CA ALA A 120 -5.72 14.20 -4.18
C ALA A 120 -5.04 15.56 -3.90
N GLY A 121 -4.34 15.69 -2.77
CA GLY A 121 -3.57 16.89 -2.43
C GLY A 121 -2.42 17.20 -3.41
N LYS A 122 -1.72 16.18 -3.94
CA LYS A 122 -0.69 16.39 -4.97
C LYS A 122 -1.31 16.90 -6.28
N ILE A 123 -2.48 16.37 -6.64
CA ILE A 123 -3.22 16.80 -7.84
C ILE A 123 -3.65 18.26 -7.70
N TRP A 124 -4.18 18.65 -6.54
CA TRP A 124 -4.53 20.05 -6.24
C TRP A 124 -3.30 20.97 -6.27
N GLY A 125 -2.17 20.55 -5.72
CA GLY A 125 -0.92 21.31 -5.78
C GLY A 125 -0.46 21.58 -7.21
N PHE A 126 -0.48 20.57 -8.09
CA PHE A 126 -0.16 20.74 -9.50
C PHE A 126 -1.16 21.64 -10.23
N ALA A 127 -2.46 21.50 -9.95
CA ALA A 127 -3.49 22.34 -10.57
C ALA A 127 -3.31 23.82 -10.19
N ILE A 128 -3.08 24.12 -8.90
CA ILE A 128 -2.84 25.48 -8.43
C ILE A 128 -1.55 26.05 -9.04
N GLY A 129 -0.48 25.25 -9.11
CA GLY A 129 0.78 25.66 -9.74
C GLY A 129 0.61 26.01 -11.21
N LEU A 130 -0.18 25.24 -11.96
CA LEU A 130 -0.45 25.50 -13.37
C LEU A 130 -1.29 26.76 -13.55
N ILE A 131 -2.33 26.97 -12.74
CA ILE A 131 -3.15 28.19 -12.76
C ILE A 131 -2.30 29.42 -12.44
N MET A 132 -1.44 29.34 -11.42
CA MET A 132 -0.52 30.42 -11.04
C MET A 132 0.47 30.73 -12.18
N TRP A 133 0.97 29.72 -12.87
CA TRP A 133 1.87 29.87 -14.02
C TRP A 133 1.19 30.60 -15.19
N VAL A 134 -0.03 30.19 -15.55
CA VAL A 134 -0.81 30.86 -16.62
C VAL A 134 -1.17 32.29 -16.21
N ALA A 135 -1.57 32.52 -14.96
CA ALA A 135 -1.86 33.86 -14.44
C ALA A 135 -0.63 34.77 -14.50
N SER A 136 0.55 34.24 -14.16
CA SER A 136 1.83 34.97 -14.27
C SER A 136 2.11 35.43 -15.70
N ILE A 137 1.92 34.55 -16.69
CA ILE A 137 2.08 34.89 -18.11
C ILE A 137 1.08 35.98 -18.53
N LEU A 138 -0.20 35.85 -18.16
CA LEU A 138 -1.23 36.83 -18.51
C LEU A 138 -0.95 38.21 -17.88
N ILE A 139 -0.46 38.25 -16.63
CA ILE A 139 -0.05 39.49 -15.98
C ILE A 139 1.11 40.13 -16.74
N LEU A 140 2.11 39.35 -17.15
CA LEU A 140 3.27 39.83 -17.90
C LEU A 140 2.87 40.47 -19.23
N PHE A 141 1.93 39.86 -19.98
CA PHE A 141 1.41 40.41 -21.23
C PHE A 141 0.49 41.62 -21.03
N LYS A 142 -0.42 41.59 -20.04
CA LYS A 142 -1.40 42.68 -19.83
C LYS A 142 -0.76 43.93 -19.22
N ALA A 143 0.20 43.78 -18.32
CA ALA A 143 0.77 44.90 -17.59
C ALA A 143 1.95 45.58 -18.33
N ASN A 144 2.15 45.31 -19.63
CA ASN A 144 3.20 45.92 -20.46
C ASN A 144 4.61 45.87 -19.82
N TYR A 145 4.87 44.96 -18.88
CA TYR A 145 6.19 44.80 -18.24
C TYR A 145 7.26 44.37 -19.23
N VAL A 146 6.86 43.81 -20.38
CA VAL A 146 7.73 43.57 -21.53
C VAL A 146 8.49 44.85 -21.93
N ASN A 147 7.88 46.03 -21.81
CA ASN A 147 8.52 47.30 -22.16
C ASN A 147 9.56 47.74 -21.13
N HIS A 148 9.44 47.33 -19.87
CA HIS A 148 10.44 47.57 -18.82
C HIS A 148 11.55 46.50 -18.78
N LEU A 149 11.30 45.31 -19.33
CA LEU A 149 12.28 44.21 -19.47
C LEU A 149 13.06 44.27 -20.79
N ASN A 150 12.63 45.10 -21.75
CA ASN A 150 13.28 45.23 -23.06
C ASN A 150 14.62 45.98 -22.95
N PRO A 151 15.73 45.35 -23.38
CA PRO A 151 17.03 46.01 -23.38
C PRO A 151 17.19 47.24 -24.24
N ALA A 152 16.33 47.39 -25.24
CA ALA A 152 16.43 48.50 -26.17
C ALA A 152 16.08 49.85 -25.53
N GLY A 153 15.27 49.87 -24.45
CA GLY A 153 14.82 51.10 -23.81
C GLY A 153 15.95 51.90 -23.15
N TYR A 154 16.87 51.21 -22.48
CA TYR A 154 18.05 51.83 -21.86
C TYR A 154 19.16 52.17 -22.86
N LEU A 155 19.27 51.43 -23.98
CA LEU A 155 20.19 51.75 -25.06
C LEU A 155 19.81 53.05 -25.80
N LEU A 156 18.51 53.28 -26.00
CA LEU A 156 18.02 54.52 -26.62
C LEU A 156 18.20 55.72 -25.69
N LEU A 157 18.05 55.53 -24.37
CA LEU A 157 18.31 56.56 -23.36
C LEU A 157 19.82 56.89 -23.23
N LEU A 158 20.71 55.88 -23.32
CA LEU A 158 22.17 56.07 -23.37
C LEU A 158 22.63 56.81 -24.64
N LEU A 159 22.03 56.50 -25.81
CA LEU A 159 22.35 57.19 -27.06
C LEU A 159 21.91 58.66 -27.04
N ILE A 160 20.78 58.98 -26.40
CA ILE A 160 20.31 60.37 -26.23
C ILE A 160 21.23 61.15 -25.27
N PHE A 161 21.71 60.52 -24.19
CA PHE A 161 22.64 61.15 -23.24
C PHE A 161 24.08 61.28 -23.76
N SER A 162 24.47 60.50 -24.77
CA SER A 162 25.80 60.59 -25.41
C SER A 162 25.89 61.70 -26.48
N GLN A 163 24.77 62.29 -26.88
CA GLN A 163 24.68 63.33 -27.92
C GLN A 163 24.39 64.73 -27.33
N PHE A 164 24.45 64.85 -26.00
CA PHE A 164 24.33 66.10 -25.24
C PHE A 164 25.54 66.29 -24.33
#